data_AF-A0A2M9ITX8-F1
#
_entry.id   AF-A0A2M9ITX8-F1
#
_cell.length_a   1.000
_cell.length_b   1.000
_cell.length_c   1.000
_cell.angle_alpha   90.00
_cell.angle_beta   90.00
_cell.angle_gamma   90.00
#
_symmetry.space_group_name_H-M   'P 1'
#
loop_
_entity.id
_entity.type
_entity.pdbx_description
1 polymer ?
#
loop_
_entity_poly.entity_id
_entity_poly.type
_entity_poly.pdbx_seq_one_letter_code
_entity_poly.pdbx_strand_id
1 'polypeptide(L)'
;MTVVQERPATDARTLIDPELRATLAANMRAKFEDMTEEQAHRGIGQMLAFLAAGAHSPTPLSPSPLVDDFWHAFLLHTKAYQDFCEQTLGKFVHHQPGFLDKEEHGGGKALRARTVDAIASAGFVVDMDFWPELDIADCSQCHANCHNSPKHNAARLV
;
A
#
# COMPACT_ATOMS: atom_id res chain seq x y z
N MET A 1 20.05 -19.40 27.81
CA MET A 1 19.64 -19.33 26.39
C MET A 1 18.26 -18.70 26.35
N THR A 2 18.18 -17.44 25.94
CA THR A 2 16.88 -16.74 25.80
C THR A 2 16.32 -17.13 24.45
N VAL A 3 15.21 -17.87 24.43
CA VAL A 3 14.49 -18.20 23.20
C VAL A 3 13.75 -16.93 22.76
N VAL A 4 14.20 -16.31 21.66
CA VAL A 4 13.43 -15.25 20.99
C VAL A 4 12.25 -15.95 20.33
N GLN A 5 11.06 -15.85 20.91
CA GLN A 5 9.83 -16.26 20.22
C GLN A 5 9.56 -15.25 19.10
N GLU A 6 9.84 -15.64 17.86
CA GLU A 6 9.39 -14.91 16.68
C GLU A 6 7.85 -14.97 16.65
N ARG A 7 7.19 -13.84 16.92
CA ARG A 7 5.74 -13.73 16.75
C ARG A 7 5.41 -13.88 15.26
N PRO A 8 4.39 -14.68 14.90
CA PRO A 8 3.96 -14.74 13.51
C PRO A 8 3.49 -13.35 13.07
N ALA A 9 3.86 -12.97 11.84
CA ALA A 9 3.48 -11.69 11.27
C ALA A 9 1.95 -11.55 11.19
N THR A 10 1.46 -10.35 11.49
CA THR A 10 0.04 -10.03 11.51
C THR A 10 -0.47 -9.79 10.10
N ASP A 11 -1.64 -10.35 9.79
CA ASP A 11 -2.35 -10.07 8.56
C ASP A 11 -3.11 -8.73 8.66
N ALA A 12 -2.62 -7.71 7.95
CA ALA A 12 -3.20 -6.38 7.96
C ALA A 12 -4.63 -6.32 7.38
N ARG A 13 -5.10 -7.36 6.66
CA ARG A 13 -6.49 -7.44 6.19
C ARG A 13 -7.52 -7.41 7.33
N THR A 14 -7.08 -7.73 8.54
CA THR A 14 -7.91 -7.72 9.76
C THR A 14 -8.12 -6.32 10.35
N LEU A 15 -7.41 -5.30 9.84
CA LEU A 15 -7.52 -3.92 10.32
C LEU A 15 -8.79 -3.19 9.85
N ILE A 16 -9.56 -3.80 8.95
CA ILE A 16 -10.84 -3.27 8.48
C ILE A 16 -11.91 -4.37 8.51
N ASP A 17 -13.17 -3.93 8.56
CA ASP A 17 -14.33 -4.81 8.49
C ASP A 17 -14.35 -5.63 7.18
N PRO A 18 -14.75 -6.92 7.22
CA PRO A 18 -14.84 -7.77 6.03
C PRO A 18 -15.72 -7.24 4.89
N GLU A 19 -16.81 -6.53 5.19
CA GLU A 19 -17.72 -5.95 4.19
C GLU A 19 -17.06 -4.78 3.46
N LEU A 20 -16.38 -3.90 4.22
CA LEU A 20 -15.58 -2.83 3.63
C LEU A 20 -14.45 -3.41 2.78
N ARG A 21 -13.77 -4.45 3.25
CA ARG A 21 -12.73 -5.15 2.49
C ARG A 21 -13.26 -5.74 1.18
N ALA A 22 -14.44 -6.35 1.20
CA ALA A 22 -15.08 -6.88 -0.02
C ALA A 22 -15.46 -5.76 -0.99
N THR A 23 -15.96 -4.63 -0.47
CA THR A 23 -16.29 -3.45 -1.28
C THR A 23 -15.05 -2.88 -1.98
N LEU A 24 -13.94 -2.72 -1.26
CA LEU A 24 -12.68 -2.26 -1.85
C LEU A 24 -12.15 -3.27 -2.89
N ALA A 25 -12.28 -4.57 -2.63
CA ALA A 25 -11.85 -5.60 -3.58
C ALA A 25 -12.67 -5.54 -4.88
N ALA A 26 -13.99 -5.35 -4.78
CA ALA A 26 -14.86 -5.17 -5.93
C ALA A 26 -14.48 -3.93 -6.76
N ASN A 27 -14.20 -2.79 -6.10
CA ASN A 27 -13.77 -1.57 -6.79
C ASN A 27 -12.46 -1.77 -7.56
N MET A 28 -11.51 -2.48 -6.97
CA MET A 28 -10.22 -2.74 -7.61
C MET A 28 -10.35 -3.70 -8.80
N ARG A 29 -11.18 -4.74 -8.68
CA ARG A 29 -11.49 -5.63 -9.81
C ARG A 29 -12.28 -4.96 -10.92
N ALA A 30 -13.12 -3.98 -10.60
CA ALA A 30 -13.78 -3.15 -11.62
C ALA A 30 -12.79 -2.24 -12.35
N LYS A 31 -11.71 -1.80 -11.69
CA LYS A 31 -10.65 -0.97 -12.28
C LYS A 31 -9.63 -1.79 -13.09
N PHE A 32 -9.32 -3.02 -12.67
CA PHE A 32 -8.32 -3.88 -13.29
C PHE A 32 -8.94 -5.22 -13.71
N GLU A 33 -9.22 -5.36 -15.01
CA GLU A 33 -9.94 -6.50 -15.59
C GLU A 33 -9.31 -7.86 -15.26
N ASP A 34 -7.98 -7.93 -15.19
CA ASP A 34 -7.23 -9.17 -14.93
C ASP A 34 -7.01 -9.45 -13.43
N MET A 35 -7.52 -8.61 -12.53
CA MET A 35 -7.31 -8.79 -11.10
C MET A 35 -8.21 -9.89 -10.52
N THR A 36 -7.59 -10.93 -9.97
CA THR A 36 -8.30 -11.96 -9.23
C THR A 36 -8.80 -11.46 -7.88
N GLU A 37 -9.81 -12.12 -7.31
CA GLU A 37 -10.31 -11.82 -5.96
C GLU A 37 -9.22 -11.97 -4.89
N GLU A 38 -8.40 -13.01 -5.00
CA GLU A 38 -7.29 -13.24 -4.09
C GLU A 38 -6.26 -12.10 -4.14
N GLN A 39 -5.85 -11.69 -5.35
CA GLN A 39 -4.93 -10.56 -5.53
C GLN A 39 -5.50 -9.26 -4.98
N ALA A 40 -6.80 -9.00 -5.19
CA ALA A 40 -7.45 -7.82 -4.64
C ALA A 40 -7.37 -7.80 -3.10
N HIS A 41 -7.65 -8.93 -2.45
CA HIS A 41 -7.54 -9.04 -0.99
C HIS A 41 -6.10 -8.93 -0.48
N ARG A 42 -5.12 -9.54 -1.17
CA ARG A 42 -3.70 -9.41 -0.83
C ARG A 42 -3.24 -7.95 -0.94
N GLY A 43 -3.63 -7.26 -2.00
CA GLY A 43 -3.31 -5.84 -2.22
C GLY A 43 -3.93 -4.91 -1.19
N ILE A 44 -5.18 -5.14 -0.78
CA ILE A 44 -5.78 -4.42 0.36
C ILE A 44 -4.96 -4.63 1.63
N GLY A 45 -4.49 -5.86 1.88
CA GLY A 45 -3.60 -6.14 3.01
C GLY A 45 -2.32 -5.30 2.96
N GLN A 46 -1.65 -5.24 1.81
CA GLN A 46 -0.43 -4.45 1.65
C GLN A 46 -0.66 -2.94 1.79
N MET A 47 -1.80 -2.43 1.31
CA MET A 47 -2.21 -1.03 1.51
C MET A 47 -2.44 -0.72 2.99
N LEU A 48 -3.15 -1.56 3.73
CA LEU A 48 -3.40 -1.35 5.15
C LEU A 48 -2.11 -1.43 5.98
N ALA A 49 -1.23 -2.37 5.63
CA ALA A 49 0.08 -2.51 6.26
C ALA A 49 0.95 -1.26 6.03
N PHE A 50 0.94 -0.72 4.80
CA PHE A 50 1.60 0.54 4.46
C PHE A 50 1.07 1.72 5.27
N LEU A 51 -0.25 1.89 5.38
CA LEU A 51 -0.85 2.98 6.15
C LEU A 51 -0.52 2.88 7.64
N ALA A 52 -0.58 1.66 8.21
CA ALA A 52 -0.25 1.41 9.60
C ALA A 52 1.22 1.71 9.92
N ALA A 53 2.14 1.28 9.04
CA ALA A 53 3.56 1.57 9.18
C ALA A 53 3.85 3.07 8.99
N GLY A 54 3.27 3.70 7.96
CA GLY A 54 3.44 5.12 7.67
C GLY A 54 2.91 6.04 8.77
N ALA A 55 1.85 5.64 9.46
CA ALA A 55 1.32 6.39 10.60
C ALA A 55 2.30 6.47 11.79
N HIS A 56 3.27 5.56 11.91
CA HIS A 56 4.20 5.53 13.04
C HIS A 56 5.67 5.68 12.62
N SER A 57 5.93 5.79 11.32
CA SER A 57 7.28 5.94 10.79
C SER A 57 7.84 7.32 11.13
N PRO A 58 9.09 7.42 11.63
CA PRO A 58 9.77 8.70 11.87
C PRO A 58 10.21 9.38 10.57
N THR A 59 10.25 8.64 9.46
CA THR A 59 10.64 9.13 8.13
C THR A 59 9.52 8.93 7.12
N PRO A 60 9.40 9.78 6.08
CA PRO A 60 8.44 9.59 5.02
C PRO A 60 8.59 8.24 4.32
N LEU A 61 7.46 7.56 4.12
CA LEU A 61 7.35 6.33 3.34
C LEU A 61 6.63 6.63 2.02
N SER A 62 6.83 5.76 1.03
CA SER A 62 6.15 5.86 -0.26
C SER A 62 5.58 4.48 -0.65
N PRO A 63 4.31 4.41 -1.12
CA PRO A 63 3.74 3.16 -1.61
C PRO A 63 4.33 2.80 -2.99
N SER A 64 4.19 1.55 -3.40
CA SER A 64 4.35 1.21 -4.82
C SER A 64 3.14 1.74 -5.63
N PRO A 65 3.24 1.90 -6.96
CA PRO A 65 2.12 2.37 -7.79
C PRO A 65 0.84 1.56 -7.58
N LEU A 66 0.95 0.23 -7.53
CA LEU A 66 -0.22 -0.63 -7.34
C LEU A 66 -0.81 -0.45 -5.93
N VAL A 67 0.01 -0.36 -4.89
CA VAL A 67 -0.46 -0.12 -3.52
C VAL A 67 -1.11 1.27 -3.39
N ASP A 68 -0.59 2.28 -4.09
CA ASP A 68 -1.19 3.61 -4.16
C ASP A 68 -2.58 3.58 -4.82
N ASP A 69 -2.78 2.76 -5.86
CA ASP A 69 -4.10 2.55 -6.45
C ASP A 69 -5.12 1.96 -5.47
N PHE A 70 -4.70 1.03 -4.60
CA PHE A 70 -5.54 0.53 -3.51
C PHE A 70 -5.85 1.63 -2.48
N TRP A 71 -4.88 2.50 -2.17
CA TRP A 71 -5.10 3.61 -1.24
C TRP A 71 -6.08 4.64 -1.82
N HIS A 72 -5.94 4.98 -3.11
CA HIS A 72 -6.91 5.79 -3.84
C HIS A 72 -8.32 5.21 -3.78
N ALA A 73 -8.48 3.90 -3.99
CA ALA A 73 -9.78 3.25 -3.87
C ALA A 73 -10.37 3.41 -2.46
N PHE A 74 -9.55 3.38 -1.41
CA PHE A 74 -10.03 3.59 -0.04
C PHE A 74 -10.37 5.07 0.26
N LEU A 75 -9.58 6.02 -0.26
CA LEU A 75 -9.83 7.46 -0.09
C LEU A 75 -11.19 7.89 -0.64
N LEU A 76 -11.73 7.21 -1.66
CA LEU A 76 -13.07 7.46 -2.19
C LEU A 76 -14.19 7.09 -1.20
N HIS A 77 -13.91 6.26 -0.19
CA HIS A 77 -14.82 5.95 0.92
C HIS A 77 -14.50 6.86 2.11
N THR A 78 -14.61 8.18 1.90
CA THR A 78 -14.09 9.21 2.80
C THR A 78 -14.45 9.02 4.27
N LYS A 79 -15.72 8.69 4.58
CA LYS A 79 -16.15 8.40 5.95
C LYS A 79 -15.42 7.20 6.55
N ALA A 80 -15.39 6.08 5.82
CA ALA A 80 -14.72 4.86 6.29
C ALA A 80 -13.21 5.05 6.43
N TYR A 81 -12.60 5.84 5.53
CA TYR A 81 -11.18 6.17 5.60
C TYR A 81 -10.85 7.04 6.82
N GLN A 82 -11.67 8.06 7.10
CA GLN A 82 -11.51 8.88 8.30
C GLN A 82 -11.67 8.04 9.57
N ASP A 83 -12.74 7.23 9.65
CA ASP A 83 -13.01 6.35 10.79
C ASP A 83 -11.84 5.38 11.02
N PHE A 84 -11.32 4.76 9.96
CA PHE A 84 -10.15 3.88 10.01
C PHE A 84 -8.92 4.60 10.56
N CYS A 85 -8.61 5.79 10.04
CA CYS A 85 -7.46 6.56 10.48
C CYS A 85 -7.53 6.92 11.97
N GLU A 86 -8.68 7.42 12.43
CA GLU A 86 -8.86 7.83 13.82
C GLU A 86 -8.85 6.63 14.77
N GLN A 87 -9.58 5.56 14.44
CA GLN A 87 -9.79 4.43 15.35
C GLN A 87 -8.65 3.43 15.32
N THR A 88 -8.01 3.23 14.17
CA THR A 88 -6.98 2.19 13.98
C THR A 88 -5.57 2.77 14.00
N LEU A 89 -5.37 3.94 13.38
CA LEU A 89 -4.05 4.56 13.27
C LEU A 89 -3.79 5.62 14.34
N GLY A 90 -4.84 6.07 15.04
CA GLY A 90 -4.76 7.14 16.04
C GLY A 90 -4.51 8.53 15.47
N LYS A 91 -4.45 8.68 14.14
CA LYS A 91 -4.28 9.96 13.44
C LYS A 91 -4.70 9.86 11.98
N PHE A 92 -5.12 10.99 11.42
CA PHE A 92 -5.41 11.09 9.99
C PHE A 92 -4.13 11.00 9.15
N VAL A 93 -4.08 10.06 8.20
CA VAL A 93 -2.98 9.97 7.23
C VAL A 93 -3.40 10.70 5.96
N HIS A 94 -2.76 11.82 5.68
CA HIS A 94 -3.02 12.59 4.48
C HIS A 94 -2.33 11.97 3.27
N HIS A 95 -3.07 11.86 2.16
CA HIS A 95 -2.46 11.58 0.86
C HIS A 95 -1.90 12.88 0.28
N GLN A 96 -0.62 12.86 -0.06
CA GLN A 96 0.06 13.98 -0.71
C GLN A 96 0.59 13.51 -2.06
N PRO A 97 -0.07 13.87 -3.18
CA PRO A 97 0.41 13.53 -4.51
C PRO A 97 1.78 14.16 -4.77
N GLY A 98 2.65 13.45 -5.49
CA GLY A 98 3.96 13.90 -5.90
C GLY A 98 5.08 12.92 -5.53
N PHE A 99 6.32 13.33 -5.79
CA PHE A 99 7.50 12.56 -5.43
C PHE A 99 8.17 13.17 -4.20
N LEU A 100 8.67 12.29 -3.34
CA LEU A 100 9.67 12.69 -2.38
C LEU A 100 10.95 13.09 -3.12
N ASP A 101 11.56 14.19 -2.70
CA ASP A 101 12.79 14.67 -3.29
C ASP A 101 13.88 13.58 -3.24
N LYS A 102 14.53 13.33 -4.38
CA LYS A 102 15.49 12.23 -4.52
C LYS A 102 16.80 12.52 -3.80
N GLU A 103 17.19 13.79 -3.68
CA GLU A 103 18.42 14.21 -3.00
C GLU A 103 18.23 14.10 -1.48
N GLU A 104 17.05 14.47 -0.98
CA GLU A 104 16.70 14.42 0.44
C GLU A 104 16.34 13.01 0.93
N HIS A 105 15.56 12.26 0.15
CA HIS A 105 14.97 10.99 0.58
C HIS A 105 15.52 9.77 -0.17
N GLY A 106 16.47 9.96 -1.08
CA GLY A 106 16.99 8.89 -1.94
C GLY A 106 16.02 8.51 -3.06
N GLY A 107 16.54 7.80 -4.06
CA GLY A 107 15.73 7.33 -5.20
C GLY A 107 14.70 6.26 -4.83
N GLY A 108 13.86 5.88 -5.80
CA GLY A 108 12.74 4.94 -5.62
C GLY A 108 13.14 3.61 -4.96
N LYS A 109 14.34 3.09 -5.24
CA LYS A 109 14.87 1.87 -4.60
C LYS A 109 15.05 2.02 -3.09
N ALA A 110 15.59 3.15 -2.63
CA ALA A 110 15.78 3.41 -1.21
C ALA A 110 14.44 3.61 -0.49
N LEU A 111 13.51 4.34 -1.13
CA LEU A 111 12.16 4.54 -0.62
C LEU A 111 11.40 3.23 -0.45
N ARG A 112 11.42 2.38 -1.48
CA ARG A 112 10.81 1.05 -1.43
C ARG A 112 11.38 0.20 -0.30
N ALA A 113 12.72 0.13 -0.18
CA ALA A 113 13.37 -0.65 0.87
C ALA A 113 12.93 -0.17 2.26
N ARG A 114 12.94 1.16 2.49
CA ARG A 114 12.46 1.74 3.75
C ARG A 114 11.00 1.41 4.03
N THR A 115 10.12 1.49 3.03
CA THR A 115 8.70 1.14 3.20
C THR A 115 8.53 -0.32 3.60
N VAL A 116 9.21 -1.24 2.90
CA VAL A 116 9.16 -2.68 3.20
C VAL A 116 9.69 -2.96 4.61
N ASP A 117 10.83 -2.36 4.98
CA ASP A 117 11.42 -2.52 6.31
C ASP A 117 10.50 -1.98 7.41
N ALA A 118 9.82 -0.84 7.17
CA ALA A 118 8.87 -0.27 8.10
C ALA A 118 7.64 -1.16 8.29
N ILE A 119 7.12 -1.77 7.22
CA ILE A 119 5.99 -2.72 7.30
C ILE A 119 6.39 -3.97 8.08
N ALA A 120 7.55 -4.54 7.78
CA ALA A 120 8.07 -5.71 8.49
C ALA A 120 8.33 -5.41 9.97
N SER A 121 8.91 -4.24 10.28
CA SER A 121 9.18 -3.80 11.65
C SER A 121 7.91 -3.51 12.45
N ALA A 122 6.83 -3.09 11.77
CA ALA A 122 5.50 -2.97 12.36
C ALA A 122 4.83 -4.34 12.60
N GLY A 123 5.46 -5.44 12.17
CA GLY A 123 5.01 -6.81 12.43
C GLY A 123 3.95 -7.31 11.46
N PHE A 124 3.81 -6.70 10.28
CA PHE A 124 2.86 -7.13 9.25
C PHE A 124 3.48 -8.04 8.20
N VAL A 125 2.65 -8.87 7.58
CA VAL A 125 3.03 -9.68 6.42
C VAL A 125 3.35 -8.77 5.23
N VAL A 126 4.56 -8.92 4.68
CA VAL A 126 4.98 -8.27 3.43
C VAL A 126 4.80 -9.25 2.28
N ASP A 127 4.12 -8.80 1.23
CA ASP A 127 3.93 -9.54 -0.01
C ASP A 127 4.67 -8.87 -1.15
N MET A 128 5.83 -9.42 -1.52
CA MET A 128 6.77 -8.78 -2.43
C MET A 128 6.22 -8.62 -3.86
N ASP A 129 5.15 -9.34 -4.23
CA ASP A 129 4.47 -9.15 -5.53
C ASP A 129 3.89 -7.74 -5.67
N PHE A 130 3.58 -7.08 -4.55
CA PHE A 130 3.06 -5.70 -4.50
C PHE A 130 4.16 -4.65 -4.30
N TRP A 131 5.41 -5.07 -4.11
CA TRP A 131 6.56 -4.21 -3.90
C TRP A 131 7.66 -4.52 -4.92
N PRO A 132 7.43 -4.35 -6.24
CA PRO A 132 8.46 -4.58 -7.25
C PRO A 132 9.59 -3.55 -7.13
N GLU A 133 10.81 -3.91 -7.55
CA GLU A 133 11.84 -2.89 -7.78
C GLU A 133 11.38 -2.01 -8.95
N LEU A 134 11.22 -0.71 -8.72
CA LEU A 134 10.84 0.24 -9.76
C LEU A 134 12.11 0.88 -10.31
N ASP A 135 12.29 0.78 -11.63
CA ASP A 135 13.31 1.57 -12.30
C ASP A 135 12.80 3.01 -12.39
N ILE A 136 13.66 3.97 -12.07
CA ILE A 136 13.30 5.35 -11.71
C ILE A 136 12.59 6.11 -12.88
N ALA A 137 12.65 5.56 -14.09
CA ALA A 137 12.07 6.11 -15.31
C ALA A 137 10.54 6.01 -15.40
N ASP A 138 9.92 4.99 -14.79
CA ASP A 138 8.47 4.74 -14.93
C ASP A 138 7.60 5.50 -13.92
N CYS A 139 8.23 6.14 -12.92
CA CYS A 139 7.52 6.88 -11.88
C CYS A 139 6.86 8.18 -12.37
N SER A 140 7.17 8.70 -13.56
CA SER A 140 6.75 10.05 -13.99
C SER A 140 5.25 10.23 -14.29
N GLN A 141 4.44 9.17 -14.25
CA GLN A 141 3.05 9.20 -14.73
C GLN A 141 1.96 9.20 -13.65
N CYS A 142 2.31 9.29 -12.35
CA CYS A 142 1.31 9.43 -11.28
C CYS A 142 0.56 10.79 -11.31
N HIS A 143 0.94 11.73 -12.17
CA HIS A 143 0.17 12.95 -12.44
C HIS A 143 -1.03 12.74 -13.40
N ALA A 144 -1.24 11.52 -13.92
CA ALA A 144 -2.39 11.19 -14.76
C ALA A 144 -3.66 10.99 -13.91
N ASN A 145 -4.14 12.10 -13.35
CA ASN A 145 -5.44 12.33 -12.74
C ASN A 145 -6.56 11.51 -13.41
N CYS A 146 -7.13 10.53 -12.70
CA CYS A 146 -8.41 9.82 -12.86
C CYS A 146 -8.98 9.49 -14.27
N HIS A 147 -8.25 9.64 -15.37
CA HIS A 147 -8.79 9.41 -16.72
C HIS A 147 -7.87 8.62 -17.66
N ASN A 148 -6.62 8.36 -17.27
CA ASN A 148 -5.70 7.52 -18.05
C ASN A 148 -4.66 6.88 -17.14
N SER A 149 -5.10 6.01 -16.21
CA SER A 149 -4.16 5.04 -15.64
C SER A 149 -3.65 4.16 -16.80
N PRO A 150 -2.34 4.06 -17.03
CA PRO A 150 -1.82 3.09 -17.98
C PRO A 150 -2.36 1.71 -17.60
N LYS A 151 -2.72 0.89 -18.59
CA LYS A 151 -2.93 -0.53 -18.33
C LYS A 151 -1.61 -1.07 -17.81
N HIS A 152 -1.50 -1.26 -16.50
CA HIS A 152 -0.43 -2.07 -15.95
C HIS A 152 -0.67 -3.48 -16.49
N ASN A 153 0.05 -3.85 -17.54
CA ASN A 153 0.21 -5.24 -17.88
C ASN A 153 0.87 -5.86 -16.66
N ALA A 154 0.07 -6.52 -15.82
CA ALA A 154 0.58 -7.36 -14.75
C ALA A 154 1.64 -8.22 -15.41
N ALA A 155 2.90 -8.01 -14.99
CA ALA A 155 4.01 -8.75 -15.52
C ALA A 155 3.63 -10.22 -15.47
N ARG A 156 3.62 -10.83 -16.65
CA ARG A 156 3.27 -12.22 -16.88
C ARG A 156 4.06 -13.05 -15.87
N LEU A 157 3.38 -13.51 -14.82
CA LEU A 157 3.91 -14.52 -13.92
C LEU A 157 4.17 -15.75 -14.80
N VAL A 158 5.45 -16.03 -15.02
CA VAL A 158 5.92 -17.28 -15.63
C VAL A 158 5.93 -18.34 -14.54
#